data_AF-A0A7Z0D7I9-F1
#
_entry.id   AF-A0A7Z0D7I9-F1
#
_cell.length_a   1.000
_cell.length_b   1.000
_cell.length_c   1.000
_cell.angle_alpha   90.00
_cell.angle_beta   90.00
_cell.angle_gamma   90.00
#
_symmetry.space_group_name_H-M   'P 1'
#
loop_
_entity.id
_entity.type
_entity.pdbx_description
1 polymer ?
#
loop_
_entity_poly.entity_id
_entity_poly.type
_entity_poly.pdbx_seq_one_letter_code
_entity_poly.pdbx_strand_id
1 'polypeptide(L)'
;MIPPDWIAHHRADDDELLGYLRPEDDGFVPVTVFGYPLGERGDRDGAAETLDSRGLSYLAEPWLLRAADGSERRVAIIEASPERVVVSGADYAFALAVGANVGEPIELAVPTDRLRPA
;
A
#
# COMPACT_ATOMS: atom_id res chain seq x y z
N MET A 1 10.98 1.18 -6.89
CA MET A 1 11.59 0.72 -5.62
C MET A 1 11.45 1.81 -4.60
N ILE A 2 11.17 1.44 -3.36
CA ILE A 2 11.08 2.37 -2.23
C ILE A 2 12.41 3.11 -2.02
N PRO A 3 12.41 4.43 -1.71
CA PRO A 3 13.64 5.18 -1.46
C PRO A 3 14.45 4.60 -0.29
N PRO A 4 15.79 4.57 -0.39
CA PRO A 4 16.64 3.93 0.61
C PRO A 4 16.74 4.69 1.94
N ASP A 5 16.31 5.96 1.99
CA ASP A 5 16.23 6.76 3.21
C ASP A 5 14.99 6.43 4.06
N TRP A 6 14.03 5.67 3.52
CA TRP A 6 12.85 5.23 4.26
C TRP A 6 13.23 4.07 5.18
N ILE A 7 12.78 4.14 6.43
CA ILE A 7 13.12 3.13 7.43
C ILE A 7 12.07 2.03 7.39
N ALA A 8 12.46 0.81 7.03
CA ALA A 8 11.57 -0.34 7.07
C ALA A 8 11.14 -0.63 8.51
N HIS A 9 9.84 -0.84 8.72
CA HIS A 9 9.28 -1.24 10.03
C HIS A 9 8.70 -2.65 9.94
N HIS A 10 9.24 -3.54 10.77
CA HIS A 10 8.89 -4.95 10.81
C HIS A 10 8.18 -5.27 12.12
N ARG A 11 7.16 -6.14 12.06
CA ARG A 11 6.51 -6.65 13.26
C ARG A 11 7.51 -7.47 14.07
N ALA A 12 7.55 -7.25 15.38
CA ALA A 12 8.52 -7.91 16.26
C ALA A 12 8.35 -9.43 16.36
N ASP A 13 7.12 -9.95 16.26
CA ASP A 13 6.81 -11.38 16.44
C ASP A 13 7.27 -12.28 15.29
N ASP A 14 7.20 -11.79 14.05
CA ASP A 14 7.35 -12.61 12.84
C ASP A 14 8.20 -11.96 11.72
N ASP A 15 8.79 -10.79 11.98
CA ASP A 15 9.58 -10.01 11.03
C ASP A 15 8.78 -9.56 9.78
N GLU A 16 7.44 -9.58 9.81
CA GLU A 16 6.60 -9.13 8.72
C GLU A 16 6.77 -7.62 8.49
N LEU A 17 7.16 -7.23 7.28
CA LEU A 17 7.26 -5.83 6.87
C LEU A 17 5.86 -5.19 6.84
N LEU A 18 5.59 -4.29 7.79
CA LEU A 18 4.28 -3.63 7.90
C LEU A 18 4.18 -2.36 7.05
N GLY A 19 5.32 -1.73 6.78
CA GLY A 19 5.41 -0.49 6.03
C GLY A 19 6.75 0.20 6.23
N TYR A 20 6.76 1.51 6.02
CA TYR A 20 7.94 2.33 6.16
C TYR A 20 7.68 3.58 6.98
N LEU A 21 8.71 4.06 7.67
CA LEU A 21 8.76 5.40 8.23
C LEU A 21 9.44 6.30 7.21
N ARG A 22 8.66 7.14 6.54
CA ARG A 22 9.16 8.13 5.58
C ARG A 22 9.65 9.36 6.35
N PRO A 23 10.93 9.74 6.29
CA PRO A 23 11.42 10.95 6.95
C PRO A 23 10.77 12.21 6.34
N GLU A 24 10.33 13.13 7.20
CA GLU A 24 9.73 14.41 6.79
C GLU A 24 10.07 15.50 7.83
N ASP A 25 10.81 16.53 7.41
CA ASP A 25 11.31 17.63 8.25
C ASP A 25 11.91 17.15 9.60
N ASP A 26 11.12 17.23 10.67
CA ASP A 26 11.48 16.92 12.06
C ASP A 26 10.77 15.64 12.58
N GLY A 27 10.33 14.75 11.68
CA GLY A 27 9.59 13.56 12.07
C GLY A 27 9.46 12.51 10.97
N PHE A 28 8.46 11.65 11.15
CA PHE A 28 8.19 10.52 10.26
C PHE A 28 6.71 10.44 9.92
N VAL A 29 6.43 10.12 8.66
CA VAL A 29 5.09 9.73 8.21
C VAL A 29 5.07 8.21 8.06
N PRO A 30 4.16 7.50 8.75
CA PRO A 30 3.98 6.07 8.52
C PRO A 30 3.33 5.87 7.15
N VAL A 31 3.93 5.03 6.32
CA VAL A 31 3.43 4.73 4.98
C VAL A 31 3.32 3.21 4.78
N THR A 32 2.38 2.79 3.94
CA THR A 32 2.26 1.40 3.45
C THR A 32 3.55 0.92 2.79
N VAL A 33 3.67 -0.39 2.55
CA VAL A 33 4.81 -0.97 1.80
C VAL A 33 4.99 -0.41 0.38
N PHE A 34 3.97 0.24 -0.19
CA PHE A 34 4.00 0.90 -1.49
C PHE A 34 3.95 2.45 -1.41
N GLY A 35 4.06 3.02 -0.20
CA GLY A 35 4.31 4.44 0.02
C GLY A 35 3.09 5.35 0.19
N TYR A 36 1.89 4.79 0.30
CA TYR A 36 0.70 5.57 0.68
C TYR A 36 0.72 5.94 2.18
N PRO A 37 0.49 7.21 2.58
CA PRO A 37 0.44 7.65 3.98
C PRO A 37 -0.70 7.01 4.79
N LEU A 38 -0.37 6.45 5.95
CA LEU A 38 -1.31 5.80 6.86
C LEU A 38 -1.75 6.67 8.04
N GLY A 39 -1.09 7.80 8.24
CA GLY A 39 -1.32 8.73 9.33
C GLY A 39 -0.61 10.06 9.10
N GLU A 40 -0.74 10.95 10.08
CA GLU A 40 -0.04 12.24 10.08
C GLU A 40 1.43 12.09 10.48
N ARG A 41 2.21 13.14 10.25
CA ARG A 41 3.60 13.22 10.71
C ARG A 41 3.64 13.20 12.24
N GLY A 42 4.46 12.33 12.80
CA GLY A 42 4.74 12.25 14.23
C GLY A 42 6.22 12.02 14.50
N ASP A 43 6.55 11.78 15.77
CA ASP A 43 7.85 11.22 16.13
C ASP A 43 7.97 9.76 15.66
N ARG A 44 9.16 9.19 15.79
CA ARG A 44 9.47 7.84 15.30
C ARG A 44 8.61 6.78 15.97
N ASP A 45 8.41 6.85 17.28
CA ASP A 45 7.67 5.85 18.05
C ASP A 45 6.17 5.91 17.72
N GLY A 46 5.58 7.11 17.62
CA GLY A 46 4.18 7.27 17.21
C GLY A 46 3.91 6.79 15.78
N ALA A 47 4.83 7.04 14.85
CA ALA A 47 4.72 6.53 13.48
C ALA A 47 4.86 4.99 13.43
N ALA A 48 5.79 4.41 14.21
CA ALA A 48 5.93 2.96 14.32
C ALA A 48 4.68 2.30 14.92
N GLU A 49 4.13 2.87 16.00
CA GLU A 49 2.89 2.39 16.63
C GLU A 49 1.70 2.38 15.66
N THR A 50 1.64 3.36 14.75
CA THR A 50 0.62 3.39 13.68
C THR A 50 0.75 2.17 12.76
N LEU A 51 1.98 1.79 12.40
CA LEU A 51 2.23 0.61 11.57
C LEU A 51 1.92 -0.69 12.32
N ASP A 52 2.33 -0.80 13.58
CA ASP A 52 2.02 -1.98 14.42
C ASP A 52 0.52 -2.16 14.60
N SER A 53 -0.20 -1.07 14.89
CA SER A 53 -1.65 -1.10 15.11
C SER A 53 -2.43 -1.46 13.86
N ARG A 54 -2.00 -1.00 12.68
CA ARG A 54 -2.70 -1.25 11.41
C ARG A 54 -2.32 -2.60 10.80
N GLY A 55 -1.07 -3.02 11.00
CA GLY A 55 -0.48 -4.17 10.33
C GLY A 55 -0.64 -4.07 8.82
N LEU A 56 -0.81 -5.21 8.15
CA LEU A 56 -1.10 -5.27 6.71
C LEU A 56 -2.60 -5.21 6.36
N SER A 57 -3.47 -4.89 7.33
CA SER A 57 -4.93 -4.86 7.12
C SER A 57 -5.34 -3.88 6.01
N TYR A 58 -4.55 -2.84 5.77
CA TYR A 58 -4.77 -1.87 4.69
C TYR A 58 -4.72 -2.51 3.30
N LEU A 59 -4.08 -3.67 3.11
CA LEU A 59 -4.06 -4.38 1.83
C LEU A 59 -5.44 -4.92 1.45
N ALA A 60 -6.26 -5.25 2.45
CA ALA A 60 -7.61 -5.76 2.27
C ALA A 60 -8.67 -4.65 2.19
N GLU A 61 -8.30 -3.39 2.43
CA GLU A 61 -9.20 -2.25 2.28
C GLU A 61 -9.57 -2.02 0.80
N PRO A 62 -10.71 -1.39 0.50
CA PRO A 62 -11.04 -1.01 -0.87
C PRO A 62 -10.16 0.15 -1.34
N TRP A 63 -9.57 0.02 -2.53
CA TRP A 63 -8.71 1.03 -3.13
C TRP A 63 -9.29 1.60 -4.42
N LEU A 64 -9.00 2.87 -4.70
CA LEU A 64 -9.22 3.53 -5.96
C LEU A 64 -7.88 3.70 -6.68
N LEU A 65 -7.82 3.21 -7.93
CA LEU A 65 -6.72 3.46 -8.85
C LEU A 65 -7.04 4.66 -9.71
N ARG A 66 -6.15 5.65 -9.70
CA ARG A 66 -6.14 6.78 -10.64
C ARG A 66 -5.43 6.39 -11.94
N ALA A 67 -6.15 6.44 -13.05
CA ALA A 67 -5.64 6.23 -14.39
C ALA A 67 -4.96 7.50 -14.94
N ALA A 68 -4.22 7.35 -16.04
CA ALA A 68 -3.47 8.45 -16.65
C ALA A 68 -4.37 9.56 -17.20
N ASP A 69 -5.61 9.23 -17.55
CA ASP A 69 -6.65 10.18 -17.99
C ASP A 69 -7.38 10.85 -16.81
N GLY A 70 -6.97 10.57 -15.57
CA GLY A 70 -7.58 11.10 -14.35
C GLY A 70 -8.83 10.36 -13.89
N SER A 71 -9.31 9.37 -14.65
CA SER A 71 -10.42 8.52 -14.20
C SER A 71 -10.01 7.64 -13.01
N GLU A 72 -10.99 7.27 -12.19
CA GLU A 72 -10.78 6.44 -11.01
C GLU A 72 -11.61 5.16 -11.10
N ARG A 73 -11.01 4.04 -10.69
CA ARG A 73 -11.69 2.74 -10.64
C ARG A 73 -11.37 2.00 -9.35
N ARG A 74 -12.35 1.27 -8.83
CA ARG A 74 -12.14 0.38 -7.69
C ARG A 74 -11.25 -0.80 -8.06
N VAL A 75 -10.27 -1.06 -7.20
CA VAL A 75 -9.31 -2.14 -7.35
C VAL A 75 -9.08 -2.83 -6.00
N ALA A 76 -8.64 -4.09 -6.07
CA ALA A 76 -8.07 -4.81 -4.95
C ALA A 76 -6.55 -4.92 -5.15
N ILE A 77 -5.79 -4.85 -4.06
CA ILE A 77 -4.36 -5.16 -4.07
C ILE A 77 -4.21 -6.68 -4.04
N ILE A 78 -3.49 -7.23 -5.01
CA ILE A 78 -3.25 -8.69 -5.09
C ILE A 78 -1.79 -9.07 -4.79
N GLU A 79 -0.87 -8.12 -4.92
CA GLU A 79 0.54 -8.25 -4.52
C GLU A 79 1.03 -6.87 -4.06
N ALA A 80 1.79 -6.81 -2.97
CA ALA A 80 2.45 -5.60 -2.52
C ALA A 80 3.86 -5.93 -2.03
N SER A 81 4.85 -5.24 -2.60
CA SER A 81 6.25 -5.40 -2.23
C SER A 81 7.01 -4.07 -2.29
N PRO A 82 8.24 -4.00 -1.76
CA PRO A 82 9.11 -2.83 -1.89
C PRO A 82 9.52 -2.50 -3.34
N GLU A 83 9.27 -3.41 -4.27
CA GLU A 83 9.64 -3.27 -5.69
C GLU A 83 8.48 -2.75 -6.54
N ARG A 84 7.25 -3.22 -6.23
CA ARG A 84 6.03 -2.93 -6.98
C ARG A 84 4.77 -3.20 -6.16
N VAL A 85 3.65 -2.67 -6.62
CA VAL A 85 2.31 -3.09 -6.18
C VAL A 85 1.51 -3.52 -7.40
N VAL A 86 0.80 -4.65 -7.28
CA VAL A 86 -0.05 -5.18 -8.35
C VAL A 86 -1.50 -5.13 -7.89
N VAL A 87 -2.33 -4.54 -8.73
CA VAL A 87 -3.76 -4.37 -8.45
C VAL A 87 -4.61 -5.00 -9.54
N SER A 88 -5.82 -5.41 -9.19
CA SER A 88 -6.82 -5.87 -10.17
C SER A 88 -8.18 -5.28 -9.87
N GLY A 89 -9.15 -5.46 -10.77
CA GLY A 89 -10.53 -5.04 -10.51
C GLY A 89 -11.04 -5.59 -9.17
N ALA A 90 -11.86 -4.82 -8.45
CA ALA A 90 -12.34 -5.24 -7.12
C ALA A 90 -13.05 -6.61 -7.14
N ASP A 91 -13.71 -6.95 -8.24
CA ASP A 91 -14.40 -8.24 -8.45
C ASP A 91 -13.47 -9.38 -8.90
N TYR A 92 -12.15 -9.18 -8.93
CA TYR A 92 -11.19 -10.12 -9.50
C TYR A 92 -11.27 -11.53 -8.90
N ALA A 93 -11.36 -11.65 -7.57
CA ALA A 93 -11.45 -12.96 -6.92
C ALA A 93 -12.74 -13.69 -7.28
N PHE A 94 -13.87 -12.97 -7.36
CA PHE A 94 -15.14 -13.53 -7.79
C PHE A 94 -15.10 -13.94 -9.27
N ALA A 95 -14.56 -13.07 -10.13
CA ALA A 95 -14.44 -13.33 -11.56
C ALA A 95 -13.55 -14.56 -11.86
N LEU A 96 -12.45 -14.75 -11.12
CA LEU A 96 -11.65 -15.98 -11.17
C LEU A 96 -12.47 -17.21 -10.76
N ALA A 97 -13.21 -17.13 -9.66
CA ALA A 97 -13.98 -18.26 -9.14
C ALA A 97 -15.09 -18.73 -10.10
N VAL A 98 -15.66 -17.81 -10.90
CA VAL A 98 -16.71 -18.13 -11.88
C VAL A 98 -16.20 -18.31 -13.32
N GLY A 99 -14.88 -18.26 -13.53
CA GLY A 99 -14.27 -18.38 -14.87
C GLY A 99 -14.64 -17.22 -15.81
N ALA A 100 -14.99 -16.05 -15.27
CA ALA A 100 -15.24 -14.86 -16.06
C ALA A 100 -13.90 -14.25 -16.54
N ASN A 101 -13.97 -13.46 -17.62
CA ASN A 101 -12.81 -12.69 -18.07
C ASN A 101 -12.43 -11.68 -16.98
N VAL A 102 -11.31 -11.95 -16.32
CA VAL A 102 -10.65 -11.02 -15.43
C VAL A 102 -9.75 -10.12 -16.26
N GLY A 103 -9.96 -8.81 -16.15
CA GLY A 103 -9.02 -7.85 -16.72
C GLY A 103 -7.60 -8.09 -16.24
N GLU A 104 -6.61 -7.71 -17.05
CA GLU A 104 -5.20 -7.92 -16.71
C GLU A 104 -4.83 -7.15 -15.43
N PRO A 105 -4.08 -7.79 -14.50
CA PRO A 105 -3.51 -7.09 -13.37
C PRO A 105 -2.65 -5.91 -13.82
N ILE A 106 -2.72 -4.81 -13.06
CA ILE A 106 -2.00 -3.58 -13.33
C ILE A 106 -0.86 -3.50 -12.33
N GLU A 107 0.37 -3.53 -12.83
CA GLU A 107 1.56 -3.27 -12.03
C GLU A 107 1.80 -1.75 -11.92
N LEU A 108 2.10 -1.28 -10.70
CA LEU A 108 2.47 0.09 -10.40
C LEU A 108 3.85 0.12 -9.76
N ALA A 109 4.69 1.03 -10.26
CA ALA A 109 5.96 1.35 -9.62
C ALA A 109 5.73 1.95 -8.23
N VAL A 110 6.56 1.58 -7.27
CA VAL A 110 6.53 2.15 -5.91
C VAL A 110 7.71 3.12 -5.69
N PRO A 111 7.53 4.17 -4.87
CA PRO A 111 6.28 4.55 -4.20
C PRO A 111 5.25 5.10 -5.21
N THR A 112 3.96 4.95 -4.91
CA THR A 112 2.89 5.42 -5.79
C THR A 112 1.85 6.29 -5.08
N ASP A 113 1.42 7.36 -5.73
CA ASP A 113 0.29 8.21 -5.34
C ASP A 113 -0.98 7.88 -6.16
N ARG A 114 -0.91 6.86 -7.03
CA ARG A 114 -2.03 6.45 -7.89
C ARG A 114 -3.08 5.64 -7.15
N LEU A 115 -2.79 5.18 -5.94
CA LEU A 115 -3.70 4.44 -5.08
C LEU A 115 -4.15 5.32 -3.93
N ARG A 116 -5.45 5.33 -3.65
CA ARG A 116 -6.03 5.91 -2.43
C ARG A 116 -7.16 5.04 -1.89
N PRO A 117 -7.43 5.06 -0.57
CA PRO A 117 -8.63 4.45 0.00
C PRO A 117 -9.91 4.95 -0.69
N ALA A 118 -10.87 4.04 -0.88
CA ALA A 118 -12.13 4.28 -1.58
C ALA A 118 -13.21 4.96 -0.74
#